data_AF-A0A1B2HUA9-F1
#
_entry.id   AF-A0A1B2HUA9-F1
#
_cell.length_a   1.000
_cell.length_b   1.000
_cell.length_c   1.000
_cell.angle_alpha   90.00
_cell.angle_beta   90.00
_cell.angle_gamma   90.00
#
_symmetry.space_group_name_H-M   'P 1'
#
loop_
_entity.id
_entity.type
_entity.pdbx_description
1 polymer ?
#
loop_
_entity_poly.entity_id
_entity_poly.type
_entity_poly.pdbx_seq_one_letter_code
_entity_poly.pdbx_strand_id
1 'polypeptide(L)'
;MTIDQELLHDVAAQVRWMLGSRRTPTTWQRFEEALAALQKAHAAGDTAAVEKVLYELELLSRRVSEKLGQEPEEPTPRVRDRANELVHTLLPDEAEEDA
;
A
#
# COMPACT_ATOMS: atom_id res chain seq x y z
N MET A 1 -0.82 21.53 6.90
CA MET A 1 -0.23 20.50 7.80
C MET A 1 0.52 19.55 6.90
N THR A 2 1.80 19.31 7.18
CA THR A 2 2.61 18.34 6.45
C THR A 2 2.40 16.98 7.09
N ILE A 3 2.23 15.93 6.27
CA ILE A 3 2.13 14.56 6.78
C ILE A 3 3.49 14.17 7.35
N ASP A 4 3.48 13.48 8.50
CA ASP A 4 4.71 13.04 9.16
C ASP A 4 5.49 12.06 8.26
N GLN A 5 6.80 12.25 8.16
CA GLN A 5 7.65 11.45 7.27
C GLN A 5 7.79 10.00 7.76
N GLU A 6 7.81 9.75 9.07
CA GLU A 6 7.83 8.39 9.64
C GLU A 6 6.57 7.63 9.21
N LEU A 7 5.41 8.28 9.28
CA LEU A 7 4.14 7.71 8.81
C LEU A 7 4.19 7.36 7.31
N LEU A 8 4.79 8.21 6.48
CA LEU A 8 4.94 7.92 5.04
C LEU A 8 5.87 6.73 4.79
N HIS A 9 6.97 6.60 5.56
CA HIS A 9 7.85 5.44 5.52
C HIS A 9 7.14 4.15 5.95
N ASP A 10 6.37 4.17 7.04
CA ASP A 10 5.62 3.01 7.52
C ASP A 10 4.60 2.51 6.48
N VAL A 11 3.87 3.45 5.88
CA VAL A 11 2.94 3.15 4.80
C VAL A 11 3.65 2.55 3.59
N ALA A 12 4.75 3.16 3.14
CA ALA A 12 5.52 2.65 2.01
C ALA A 12 6.11 1.26 2.28
N ALA A 13 6.65 1.03 3.47
CA ALA A 13 7.16 -0.26 3.92
C ALA A 13 6.05 -1.32 3.91
N GLN A 14 4.87 -0.99 4.41
CA GLN A 14 3.72 -1.88 4.41
C GLN A 14 3.24 -2.20 2.99
N VAL A 15 3.22 -1.23 2.08
CA VAL A 15 2.91 -1.43 0.65
C VAL A 15 3.92 -2.37 -0.01
N ARG A 16 5.23 -2.13 0.19
CA ARG A 16 6.32 -3.00 -0.33
C ARG A 16 6.19 -4.43 0.21
N TRP A 17 5.94 -4.58 1.50
CA TRP A 17 5.73 -5.89 2.13
C TRP A 17 4.52 -6.62 1.55
N MET A 18 3.42 -5.92 1.31
CA MET A 18 2.21 -6.48 0.71
C MET A 18 2.49 -7.11 -0.66
N LEU A 19 3.27 -6.42 -1.52
CA LEU A 19 3.65 -6.88 -2.86
C LEU A 19 4.56 -8.11 -2.87
N GLY A 20 5.31 -8.35 -1.79
CA GLY A 20 6.24 -9.48 -1.67
C GLY A 20 5.59 -10.84 -1.37
N SER A 21 4.26 -10.90 -1.22
CA SER A 21 3.53 -12.12 -0.85
C SER A 21 2.39 -12.42 -1.82
N ARG A 22 2.08 -13.71 -2.04
CA ARG A 22 0.85 -14.13 -2.74
C ARG A 22 -0.36 -13.92 -1.83
N ARG A 23 -1.47 -13.47 -2.38
CA ARG A 23 -2.73 -13.18 -1.65
C ARG A 23 -3.93 -13.55 -2.48
N THR A 24 -5.09 -13.71 -1.83
CA THR A 24 -6.33 -13.99 -2.57
C THR A 24 -6.73 -12.81 -3.46
N PRO A 25 -7.47 -13.03 -4.56
CA PRO A 25 -7.93 -11.96 -5.45
C PRO A 25 -8.73 -10.87 -4.70
N THR A 26 -9.52 -11.27 -3.70
CA THR A 26 -10.27 -10.33 -2.86
C THR A 26 -9.34 -9.39 -2.09
N THR A 27 -8.22 -9.91 -1.57
CA THR A 27 -7.24 -9.09 -0.86
C THR A 27 -6.54 -8.12 -1.81
N TRP A 28 -6.25 -8.53 -3.05
CA TRP A 28 -5.70 -7.63 -4.06
C TRP A 28 -6.66 -6.51 -4.46
N GLN A 29 -7.96 -6.81 -4.60
CA GLN A 29 -8.97 -5.79 -4.85
C GLN A 29 -9.03 -4.76 -3.72
N ARG A 30 -9.04 -5.22 -2.46
CA ARG A 30 -9.02 -4.33 -1.28
C ARG A 30 -7.73 -3.52 -1.17
N PHE A 31 -6.61 -4.11 -1.57
CA PHE A 31 -5.34 -3.42 -1.63
C PHE A 31 -5.37 -2.29 -2.68
N GLU A 32 -5.91 -2.52 -3.88
CA GLU A 32 -6.07 -1.46 -4.89
C GLU A 32 -6.96 -0.32 -4.40
N GLU A 33 -8.05 -0.63 -3.68
CA GLU A 33 -8.91 0.38 -3.02
C GLU A 33 -8.13 1.21 -1.99
N ALA A 34 -7.30 0.56 -1.17
CA ALA A 34 -6.46 1.23 -0.16
C ALA A 34 -5.41 2.14 -0.82
N LEU A 35 -4.76 1.71 -1.91
CA LEU A 35 -3.81 2.54 -2.67
C LEU A 35 -4.49 3.80 -3.24
N ALA A 36 -5.71 3.68 -3.75
CA ALA A 36 -6.47 4.82 -4.25
C ALA A 36 -6.85 5.80 -3.12
N ALA A 37 -7.25 5.29 -1.96
CA ALA A 37 -7.53 6.10 -0.78
C ALA A 37 -6.29 6.83 -0.27
N LEU A 38 -5.14 6.14 -0.23
CA LEU A 38 -3.85 6.68 0.17
C LEU A 38 -3.41 7.84 -0.73
N GLN A 39 -3.48 7.66 -2.04
CA GLN A 39 -3.14 8.71 -3.00
C GLN A 39 -3.98 9.98 -2.77
N LYS A 40 -5.29 9.80 -2.52
CA LYS A 40 -6.20 10.92 -2.24
C LYS A 40 -5.87 11.61 -0.91
N ALA A 41 -5.60 10.82 0.14
CA ALA A 41 -5.23 11.34 1.46
C ALA A 41 -3.93 12.13 1.41
N HIS A 42 -2.91 11.58 0.74
CA HIS A 42 -1.63 12.24 0.54
C HIS A 42 -1.76 13.55 -0.24
N ALA A 43 -2.48 13.53 -1.37
CA ALA A 43 -2.72 14.73 -2.18
C ALA A 43 -3.50 15.84 -1.43
N ALA A 44 -4.33 15.47 -0.45
CA ALA A 44 -5.06 16.40 0.40
C ALA A 44 -4.27 16.85 1.66
N GLY A 45 -3.12 16.26 1.95
CA GLY A 45 -2.38 16.49 3.19
C GLY A 45 -3.13 16.02 4.45
N ASP A 46 -3.98 14.99 4.31
CA ASP A 46 -4.85 14.48 5.39
C ASP A 46 -4.15 13.35 6.16
N THR A 47 -3.41 13.72 7.21
CA THR A 47 -2.66 12.78 8.06
C THR A 47 -3.57 11.70 8.66
N ALA A 48 -4.75 12.06 9.16
CA ALA A 48 -5.66 11.10 9.79
C ALA A 48 -6.19 10.08 8.78
N ALA A 49 -6.43 10.50 7.53
CA ALA A 49 -6.77 9.58 6.46
C ALA A 49 -5.60 8.66 6.07
N VAL A 50 -4.36 9.14 6.10
CA VAL A 50 -3.16 8.30 5.87
C VAL A 50 -2.99 7.25 6.97
N GLU A 51 -3.11 7.63 8.25
CA GLU A 51 -3.08 6.70 9.39
C GLU A 51 -4.16 5.62 9.27
N LYS A 52 -5.37 6.03 8.87
CA LYS A 52 -6.47 5.08 8.64
C LYS A 52 -6.13 4.09 7.53
N VAL A 53 -5.53 4.55 6.43
CA VAL A 53 -5.10 3.66 5.35
C VAL A 53 -4.01 2.71 5.84
N LEU A 54 -3.01 3.19 6.59
CA LEU A 54 -1.97 2.33 7.17
C LEU A 54 -2.60 1.17 7.95
N TYR A 55 -3.55 1.49 8.84
CA TYR A 55 -4.28 0.49 9.61
C TYR A 55 -5.04 -0.52 8.74
N GLU A 56 -5.71 -0.08 7.67
CA GLU A 56 -6.38 -0.99 6.73
C GLU A 56 -5.38 -1.91 6.01
N LEU A 57 -4.21 -1.39 5.61
CA LEU A 57 -3.15 -2.18 5.00
C LEU A 57 -2.60 -3.23 5.96
N GLU A 58 -2.43 -2.90 7.24
CA GLU A 58 -2.04 -3.84 8.29
C GLU A 58 -3.11 -4.92 8.52
N LEU A 59 -4.41 -4.57 8.45
CA LEU A 59 -5.48 -5.56 8.56
C LEU A 59 -5.48 -6.53 7.36
N LEU A 60 -5.25 -6.03 6.16
CA LEU A 60 -5.10 -6.87 4.96
C LEU A 60 -3.85 -7.76 5.04
N SER A 61 -2.81 -7.28 5.71
CA SER A 61 -1.55 -8.00 5.94
C SER A 61 -1.72 -9.25 6.79
N ARG A 62 -2.65 -9.22 7.75
CA ARG A 62 -2.93 -10.32 8.69
C ARG A 62 -3.89 -11.36 8.13
N ARG A 63 -4.65 -11.04 7.08
CA ARG A 63 -5.68 -11.91 6.47
C ARG A 63 -5.13 -12.96 5.49
N VAL A 64 -3.86 -13.34 5.60
CA VAL A 64 -3.09 -13.99 4.51
C VAL A 64 -3.65 -15.35 4.03
N SER A 65 -4.44 -16.11 4.81
CA SER A 65 -4.71 -17.50 4.39
C SER A 65 -6.12 -18.06 4.66
N GLU A 66 -7.07 -17.29 5.20
CA GLU A 66 -8.20 -17.93 5.88
C GLU A 66 -9.51 -18.06 5.08
N LYS A 67 -9.63 -17.50 3.86
CA LYS A 67 -10.82 -17.77 3.04
C LYS A 67 -10.64 -19.06 2.23
N LEU A 68 -11.14 -20.16 2.80
CA LEU A 68 -11.45 -21.42 2.12
C LEU A 68 -12.05 -21.17 0.73
N GLY A 69 -11.30 -21.53 -0.32
CA GLY A 69 -11.79 -21.56 -1.71
C GLY A 69 -11.20 -20.51 -2.67
N GLN A 70 -10.30 -19.61 -2.22
CA GLN A 70 -9.54 -18.74 -3.14
C GLN A 70 -8.05 -19.12 -3.12
N GLU A 71 -7.49 -19.41 -4.29
CA GLU A 71 -6.07 -19.69 -4.42
C GLU A 71 -5.27 -18.37 -4.32
N PRO A 72 -4.21 -18.30 -3.50
CA PRO A 72 -3.36 -17.12 -3.44
C PRO A 72 -2.66 -16.90 -4.78
N GLU A 73 -2.72 -15.68 -5.31
CA GLU A 73 -2.08 -15.28 -6.56
C GLU A 73 -1.11 -14.11 -6.33
N GLU A 74 -0.23 -13.90 -7.30
CA GLU A 74 0.56 -12.68 -7.37
C GLU A 74 -0.32 -11.48 -7.72
N PRO A 75 0.07 -10.24 -7.34
CA PRO A 75 -0.67 -9.06 -7.78
C PRO A 75 -0.57 -8.93 -9.31
N THR A 76 -1.64 -8.43 -9.93
CA THR A 76 -1.61 -8.11 -11.36
C THR A 76 -0.56 -7.02 -11.64
N PRO A 77 0.00 -6.93 -12.87
CA PRO A 77 0.96 -5.89 -13.23
C PRO A 77 0.46 -4.49 -12.90
N ARG A 78 -0.81 -4.19 -13.22
CA ARG A 78 -1.46 -2.93 -12.89
C ARG A 78 -1.42 -2.58 -11.40
N VAL A 79 -1.69 -3.54 -10.51
CA VAL A 79 -1.66 -3.32 -9.05
C VAL A 79 -0.22 -3.06 -8.58
N ARG A 80 0.73 -3.82 -9.13
CA ARG A 80 2.16 -3.66 -8.84
C ARG A 80 2.68 -2.29 -9.27
N ASP A 81 2.40 -1.88 -10.51
CA ASP A 81 2.83 -0.60 -11.08
C ASP A 81 2.26 0.56 -10.26
N ARG A 82 0.96 0.52 -9.96
CA ARG A 82 0.30 1.56 -9.15
C ARG A 82 0.87 1.65 -7.73
N ALA A 83 1.19 0.51 -7.11
CA ALA A 83 1.81 0.49 -5.78
C ALA A 83 3.23 1.08 -5.81
N ASN A 84 4.02 0.74 -6.82
CA ASN A 84 5.37 1.26 -7.01
C ASN A 84 5.36 2.78 -7.25
N GLU A 85 4.52 3.25 -8.19
CA GLU A 85 4.33 4.69 -8.46
C GLU A 85 3.97 5.46 -7.19
N LEU A 86 3.07 4.89 -6.38
CA LEU A 86 2.65 5.52 -5.14
C LEU A 86 3.80 5.57 -4.12
N VAL A 87 4.55 4.50 -3.94
CA VAL A 87 5.73 4.51 -3.05
C VAL A 87 6.74 5.57 -3.48
N HIS A 88 7.05 5.69 -4.77
CA HIS A 88 7.92 6.76 -5.30
C HIS A 88 7.34 8.17 -5.07
N THR A 89 6.02 8.31 -5.08
CA THR A 89 5.35 9.60 -4.80
C THR A 89 5.43 9.97 -3.32
N LEU A 90 5.32 8.99 -2.42
CA LEU A 90 5.35 9.20 -0.97
C LEU A 90 6.77 9.48 -0.47
N LEU A 91 7.77 8.82 -1.08
CA LEU A 91 9.17 8.89 -0.69
C LEU A 91 10.05 9.23 -1.91
N PRO A 92 10.02 10.49 -2.39
CA PRO A 92 10.78 10.90 -3.57
C PRO A 92 12.30 10.86 -3.33
N ASP A 93 12.77 11.20 -2.13
CA ASP A 93 14.21 11.22 -1.80
C ASP A 93 14.86 9.82 -1.79
N GLU A 94 14.11 8.74 -1.54
CA GLU A 94 14.64 7.37 -1.63
C GLU A 94 14.80 6.89 -3.08
N ALA A 95 14.22 7.58 -4.07
CA ALA A 95 14.28 7.18 -5.47
C ALA A 95 15.57 7.64 -6.18
N GLU A 96 16.35 8.53 -5.56
CA GLU A 96 17.56 9.13 -6.16
C GLU A 96 18.86 8.38 -5.81
N GLU A 97 18.86 7.42 -4.87
CA GLU A 97 20.05 6.68 -4.45
C GLU A 97 20.51 5.58 -5.45
N ASP A 98 19.76 5.32 -6.52
CA ASP A 98 20.07 4.37 -7.60
C ASP A 98 20.65 5.04 -8.88
N ALA A 99 21.12 6.29 -8.79
CA ALA A 99 21.69 7.06 -9.93
C ALA A 99 23.23 7.04 -10.00
#